data_AF-A0A5S3Y622-F1
#
_entry.id   AF-A0A5S3Y622-F1
#
_cell.length_a   1.000
_cell.length_b   1.000
_cell.length_c   1.000
_cell.angle_alpha   90.00
_cell.angle_beta   90.00
_cell.angle_gamma   90.00
#
_symmetry.space_group_name_H-M   'P 1'
#
loop_
_entity.id
_entity.type
_entity.pdbx_description
1 polymer ?
#
loop_
_entity_poly.entity_id
_entity_poly.type
_entity_poly.pdbx_seq_one_letter_code
_entity_poly.pdbx_strand_id
1 'polypeptide(L)'
;MTYPLSFRQHVLAYKEKHSLIFKQTSAHFNISMQSLLRWRKEIEPCTNKNRPSIKVCLDRLRMDVEQNPDDYQWERAKRFGVTQPAIHDALKRLNISYKKH
;
A
#
# COMPACT_ATOMS: atom_id res chain seq x y z
N MET A 1 1.40 -6.13 8.33
CA MET A 1 1.01 -6.03 9.76
C MET A 1 0.79 -7.44 10.29
N THR A 2 1.27 -7.76 11.49
CA THR A 2 1.35 -9.15 12.00
C THR A 2 -0.01 -9.77 12.37
N TYR A 3 -0.97 -8.98 12.85
CA TYR A 3 -2.25 -9.49 13.36
C TYR A 3 -3.40 -9.34 12.34
N PRO A 4 -4.21 -10.38 12.09
CA PRO A 4 -5.36 -10.33 11.18
C PRO A 4 -6.50 -9.48 11.76
N LEU A 5 -7.38 -8.97 10.89
CA LEU A 5 -8.48 -8.07 11.28
C LEU A 5 -9.43 -8.72 12.30
N SER A 6 -9.80 -9.99 12.08
CA SER A 6 -10.67 -10.77 12.96
C SER A 6 -10.14 -10.84 14.40
N PHE A 7 -8.82 -11.02 14.55
CA PHE A 7 -8.19 -11.06 15.86
C PHE A 7 -8.23 -9.70 16.57
N ARG A 8 -8.02 -8.60 15.84
CA ARG A 8 -8.10 -7.25 16.42
C ARG A 8 -9.50 -6.94 16.92
N GLN A 9 -10.52 -7.28 16.12
CA GLN A 9 -11.92 -7.16 16.49
C GLN A 9 -12.24 -7.98 17.73
N HIS A 10 -11.77 -9.23 17.78
CA HIS A 10 -11.95 -10.09 18.94
C HIS A 10 -11.35 -9.50 20.22
N VAL A 11 -10.10 -9.00 20.16
CA VAL A 11 -9.43 -8.42 21.33
C VAL A 11 -10.14 -7.17 21.84
N LEU A 12 -10.63 -6.30 20.94
CA LEU A 12 -11.39 -5.11 21.33
C LEU A 12 -12.78 -5.48 21.89
N ALA A 13 -13.48 -6.42 21.27
CA ALA A 13 -14.76 -6.92 21.77
C ALA A 13 -14.63 -7.59 23.14
N TYR A 14 -13.56 -8.37 23.37
CA TYR A 14 -13.27 -8.95 24.68
C TYR A 14 -13.03 -7.87 25.74
N LYS A 15 -12.24 -6.84 25.41
CA LYS A 15 -12.01 -5.70 26.31
C LYS A 15 -13.32 -5.01 26.69
N GLU A 16 -14.21 -4.76 25.73
CA GLU A 16 -15.52 -4.12 25.96
C GLU A 16 -16.44 -4.99 26.81
N LYS A 17 -16.52 -6.29 26.49
CA LYS A 17 -17.33 -7.26 27.24
C LYS A 17 -16.94 -7.34 28.72
N HIS A 18 -15.65 -7.23 29.01
CA HIS A 18 -15.11 -7.37 30.37
C HIS A 18 -14.74 -6.02 31.02
N SER A 19 -15.07 -4.88 30.39
CA SER A 19 -14.75 -3.52 30.87
C SER A 19 -13.28 -3.36 31.31
N LEU A 20 -12.35 -4.00 30.60
CA LEU A 20 -10.93 -4.04 30.97
C LEU A 20 -10.18 -2.77 30.56
N ILE A 21 -9.14 -2.45 31.32
CA ILE A 21 -8.17 -1.40 30.97
C ILE A 21 -7.19 -1.94 29.93
N PHE A 22 -6.70 -1.09 29.03
CA PHE A 22 -5.71 -1.47 28.00
C PHE A 22 -4.46 -2.17 28.55
N LYS A 23 -4.02 -1.82 29.77
CA LYS A 23 -2.89 -2.49 30.45
C LYS A 23 -3.21 -3.95 30.81
N GLN A 24 -4.42 -4.22 31.28
CA GLN A 24 -4.89 -5.58 31.61
C GLN A 24 -5.09 -6.39 30.33
N THR A 25 -5.70 -5.81 29.30
CA THR A 25 -5.85 -6.45 27.98
C THR A 25 -4.49 -6.77 27.35
N SER A 26 -3.51 -5.86 27.48
CA SER A 26 -2.14 -6.04 27.02
C SER A 26 -1.47 -7.24 27.69
N ALA A 27 -1.59 -7.36 29.02
CA ALA A 27 -1.07 -8.50 29.77
C ALA A 27 -1.79 -9.81 29.41
N HIS A 28 -3.12 -9.79 29.27
CA HIS A 28 -3.93 -10.97 28.96
C HIS A 28 -3.60 -11.58 27.60
N PHE A 29 -3.49 -10.75 26.55
CA PHE A 29 -3.21 -11.23 25.20
C PHE A 29 -1.71 -11.21 24.85
N ASN A 30 -0.86 -10.77 25.76
CA ASN A 30 0.58 -10.55 25.55
C ASN A 30 0.88 -9.67 24.32
N ILE A 31 0.12 -8.58 24.18
CA ILE A 31 0.23 -7.62 23.07
C ILE A 31 0.68 -6.28 23.64
N SER A 32 1.57 -5.56 22.96
CA SER A 32 1.99 -4.24 23.42
C SER A 32 0.80 -3.27 23.57
N MET A 33 0.81 -2.46 24.63
CA MET A 33 -0.22 -1.45 24.86
C MET A 33 -0.35 -0.49 23.66
N GLN A 34 0.77 -0.17 23.01
CA GLN A 34 0.83 0.70 21.83
C GLN A 34 0.07 0.11 20.64
N SER A 35 0.12 -1.22 20.45
CA SER A 35 -0.65 -1.90 19.41
C SER A 35 -2.15 -1.80 19.66
N LEU A 36 -2.59 -1.98 20.91
CA LEU A 36 -4.01 -1.83 21.28
C LEU A 36 -4.50 -0.38 21.06
N LEU A 37 -3.69 0.61 21.44
CA LEU A 37 -4.01 2.02 21.19
C LEU A 37 -4.07 2.34 19.69
N ARG A 38 -3.18 1.73 18.89
CA ARG A 38 -3.23 1.84 17.43
C ARG A 38 -4.52 1.25 16.87
N TRP A 39 -4.94 0.07 17.32
CA TRP A 39 -6.20 -0.56 16.88
C TRP A 39 -7.44 0.22 17.29
N ARG A 40 -7.40 0.90 18.46
CA ARG A 40 -8.46 1.82 18.87
C ARG A 40 -8.61 2.99 17.89
N LYS A 41 -7.50 3.51 17.35
CA LYS A 41 -7.52 4.61 16.37
C LYS A 41 -7.92 4.12 14.99
N GLU A 42 -7.36 3.00 14.55
CA GLU A 42 -7.60 2.41 13.24
C GLU A 42 -7.40 0.89 13.33
N ILE A 43 -8.51 0.15 13.17
CA ILE A 43 -8.50 -1.30 13.28
C ILE A 43 -8.00 -1.97 12.00
N GLU A 44 -8.24 -1.33 10.85
CA GLU A 44 -7.87 -1.84 9.55
C GLU A 44 -6.34 -1.87 9.39
N PRO A 45 -5.76 -2.97 8.88
CA PRO A 45 -4.36 -2.97 8.52
C PRO A 45 -4.11 -2.01 7.36
N CYS A 46 -3.03 -1.21 7.45
CA CYS A 46 -2.47 -0.58 6.27
C CYS A 46 -1.96 -1.69 5.32
N THR A 47 -2.71 -1.98 4.27
CA THR A 47 -2.39 -3.01 3.27
C THR A 47 -1.32 -2.52 2.31
N ASN A 48 -1.42 -1.27 1.87
CA ASN A 48 -0.51 -0.68 0.88
C ASN A 48 0.19 0.56 1.44
N LYS A 49 1.51 0.63 1.27
CA LYS A 49 2.24 1.88 1.43
C LYS A 49 2.00 2.71 0.18
N ASN A 50 1.28 3.83 0.31
CA ASN A 50 1.17 4.82 -0.76
C ASN A 50 2.51 5.57 -0.93
N ARG A 51 3.51 4.89 -1.50
CA ARG A 51 4.83 5.47 -1.77
C ARG A 51 4.85 6.02 -3.20
N PRO A 52 5.14 7.33 -3.38
CA PRO A 52 5.24 7.91 -4.71
C PRO A 52 6.40 7.31 -5.51
N SER A 53 6.31 7.37 -6.84
CA SER A 53 7.43 7.03 -7.70
C SER A 53 8.49 8.12 -7.58
N ILE A 54 9.71 7.77 -7.19
CA ILE A 54 10.78 8.75 -6.97
C ILE A 54 11.47 9.11 -8.29
N LYS A 55 11.61 8.14 -9.21
CA LYS A 55 12.41 8.29 -10.44
C LYS A 55 11.60 8.62 -11.69
N VAL A 56 10.34 8.20 -11.74
CA VAL A 56 9.47 8.39 -12.92
C VAL A 56 8.40 9.43 -12.57
N CYS A 57 8.47 10.59 -13.22
CA CYS A 57 7.41 11.59 -13.17
C CYS A 57 6.21 11.08 -13.98
N LEU A 58 5.05 10.93 -13.32
CA LEU A 58 3.84 10.34 -13.91
C LEU A 58 3.28 11.21 -15.04
N ASP A 59 3.32 12.54 -14.90
CA ASP A 59 2.81 13.46 -15.92
C ASP A 59 3.65 13.38 -17.20
N ARG A 60 4.99 13.35 -17.07
CA ARG A 60 5.89 13.18 -18.21
C ARG A 60 5.69 11.83 -18.89
N LEU A 61 5.48 10.75 -18.13
CA LEU A 61 5.20 9.44 -18.69
C LEU A 61 3.87 9.43 -19.45
N ARG A 62 2.83 10.11 -18.95
CA ARG A 62 1.54 10.21 -19.62
C ARG A 62 1.67 10.90 -20.98
N MET A 63 2.39 12.03 -21.04
CA MET A 63 2.66 12.73 -22.30
C MET A 63 3.45 11.86 -23.29
N ASP A 64 4.45 11.11 -22.83
CA ASP A 64 5.23 10.20 -23.68
C ASP A 64 4.37 9.04 -24.23
N VAL A 65 3.37 8.57 -23.46
CA VAL A 65 2.40 7.57 -23.93
C VAL A 65 1.46 8.14 -24.99
N GLU A 66 0.99 9.38 -24.81
CA GLU A 66 0.12 10.05 -25.79
C GLU A 66 0.86 10.36 -27.10
N GLN A 67 2.13 10.77 -27.02
CA GLN A 67 2.93 11.09 -28.21
C GLN A 67 3.39 9.85 -28.98
N ASN A 68 3.76 8.78 -28.27
CA ASN A 68 4.29 7.57 -28.89
C ASN A 68 3.55 6.35 -28.36
N PRO A 69 2.32 6.05 -28.81
CA PRO A 69 1.51 4.97 -28.24
C PRO A 69 2.11 3.58 -28.49
N ASP A 70 2.80 3.38 -29.61
CA ASP A 70 3.30 2.09 -30.05
C ASP A 70 4.67 1.67 -29.47
N ASP A 71 5.33 2.61 -28.78
CA ASP A 71 6.66 2.40 -28.21
C ASP A 71 6.64 1.36 -27.10
N TYR A 72 7.64 0.47 -27.16
CA TYR A 72 7.86 -0.54 -26.15
C TYR A 72 8.34 0.07 -24.84
N GLN A 73 8.05 -0.62 -23.74
CA GLN A 73 8.46 -0.16 -22.39
C GLN A 73 9.98 0.05 -22.26
N TRP A 74 10.79 -0.73 -22.99
CA TRP A 74 12.26 -0.58 -22.96
C TRP A 74 12.75 0.67 -23.72
N GLU A 75 12.04 1.12 -24.75
CA GLU A 75 12.36 2.36 -25.48
C GLU A 75 12.07 3.57 -24.61
N ARG A 76 10.90 3.57 -23.96
CA ARG A 76 10.52 4.58 -22.96
C ARG A 76 11.53 4.60 -21.81
N ALA A 77 11.92 3.43 -21.30
CA ALA A 77 12.90 3.33 -20.22
C ALA A 77 14.24 4.00 -20.58
N LYS A 78 14.71 3.85 -21.83
CA LYS A 78 15.90 4.55 -22.33
C LYS A 78 15.73 6.08 -22.31
N ARG A 79 14.57 6.62 -22.71
CA ARG A 79 14.27 8.07 -22.67
C ARG A 79 14.25 8.63 -21.26
N PHE A 80 13.67 7.89 -20.32
CA PHE A 80 13.56 8.29 -18.92
C PHE A 80 14.81 7.98 -18.09
N GLY A 81 15.80 7.28 -18.63
CA GLY A 81 17.01 6.86 -17.90
C GLY A 81 16.71 5.90 -16.74
N VAL A 82 15.64 5.09 -16.87
CA VAL A 82 15.19 4.13 -15.85
C VAL A 82 15.22 2.71 -16.40
N THR A 83 14.95 1.73 -15.53
CA THR A 83 14.81 0.34 -15.95
C THR A 83 13.41 0.07 -16.50
N GLN A 84 13.29 -0.89 -17.42
CA GLN A 84 12.00 -1.30 -17.99
C GLN A 84 10.93 -1.66 -16.94
N PRO A 85 11.25 -2.39 -15.84
CA PRO A 85 10.27 -2.67 -14.79
C PRO A 85 9.74 -1.40 -14.10
N ALA A 86 10.55 -0.34 -13.98
CA ALA A 86 10.11 0.91 -13.39
C ALA A 86 9.04 1.60 -14.26
N ILE A 87 9.17 1.52 -15.59
CA ILE A 87 8.13 2.00 -16.51
C ILE A 87 6.88 1.13 -16.41
N HIS A 88 7.02 -0.20 -16.35
CA HIS A 88 5.89 -1.11 -16.18
C HIS A 88 5.06 -0.79 -14.94
N ASP A 89 5.71 -0.61 -13.79
CA ASP A 89 5.04 -0.25 -12.53
C ASP A 89 4.39 1.15 -12.61
N ALA A 90 5.04 2.11 -13.28
CA ALA A 90 4.50 3.44 -13.47
C ALA A 90 3.25 3.43 -14.38
N LEU A 91 3.25 2.63 -15.45
CA LEU A 91 2.08 2.44 -16.32
C LEU A 91 0.91 1.77 -15.59
N LYS A 92 1.20 0.76 -14.75
CA LYS A 92 0.19 0.14 -13.87
C LYS A 92 -0.45 1.16 -12.93
N ARG A 93 0.33 2.08 -12.36
CA ARG A 93 -0.21 3.17 -11.50
C ARG A 93 -1.10 4.15 -12.28
N LEU A 94 -0.81 4.36 -13.56
CA LEU A 94 -1.63 5.19 -14.46
C LEU A 94 -2.87 4.46 -15.01
N ASN A 95 -3.07 3.18 -14.67
CA ASN A 95 -4.09 2.30 -15.27
C ASN A 95 -4.02 2.23 -16.81
N ILE A 96 -2.82 2.40 -17.38
CA ILE A 96 -2.60 2.30 -18.82
C ILE A 96 -2.17 0.87 -19.15
N SER A 97 -2.99 0.19 -19.96
CA SER A 97 -2.68 -1.10 -20.54
C SER A 97 -2.84 -1.01 -22.05
N TYR A 98 -1.74 -1.18 -22.78
CA TYR A 98 -1.76 -1.22 -24.24
C TYR A 98 -1.65 -2.67 -24.72
N LYS A 99 -2.65 -3.14 -25.45
CA LYS A 99 -2.65 -4.43 -26.12
C LYS A 99 -2.62 -4.16 -27.62
N LYS A 100 -1.53 -4.51 -28.30
CA LYS A 100 -1.50 -4.49 -29.77
C LYS A 100 -2.51 -5.52 -30.28
N HIS A 101 -3.38 -5.08 -31.18
CA HIS A 101 -4.29 -5.94 -31.95
C HIS A 101 -3.57 -6.54 -33.14
#